data_AF-A0A1Q5R5W6-F1
#
_entry.id   AF-A0A1Q5R5W6-F1
#
_cell.length_a   1.000
_cell.length_b   1.000
_cell.length_c   1.000
_cell.angle_alpha   90.00
_cell.angle_beta   90.00
_cell.angle_gamma   90.00
#
_symmetry.space_group_name_H-M   'P 1'
#
loop_
_entity.id
_entity.type
_entity.pdbx_description
1 polymer ?
#
loop_
_entity_poly.entity_id
_entity_poly.type
_entity_poly.pdbx_seq_one_letter_code
_entity_poly.pdbx_strand_id
1 'polypeptide(L)' 'MAFGRRFGKAPIFQGQEAPTAWLSNTGLAQGLFGYPVVPLDAMIDWTAHWLQNDMGSLGKATHFEVRSGTY' A
#
# COMPACT_ATOMS: atom_id res chain seq x y z
N MET A 1 -8.34 -5.88 5.59
CA MET A 1 -9.10 -6.78 4.68
C MET A 1 -9.65 -6.09 3.42
N ALA A 2 -9.24 -4.85 3.09
CA ALA A 2 -9.88 -4.06 2.01
C ALA A 2 -9.77 -4.71 0.61
N PHE A 3 -8.60 -5.23 0.26
CA PHE A 3 -8.39 -5.95 -1.00
C PHE A 3 -9.08 -7.31 -1.04
N GLY A 4 -9.01 -8.10 0.04
CA GLY A 4 -9.67 -9.41 0.11
C GLY A 4 -11.17 -9.34 -0.19
N ARG A 5 -11.86 -8.31 0.34
CA ARG A 5 -13.28 -8.06 0.02
C ARG A 5 -13.49 -7.75 -1.47
N ARG A 6 -12.68 -6.86 -2.04
CA ARG A 6 -12.77 -6.46 -3.46
C ARG A 6 -12.49 -7.61 -4.43
N PHE A 7 -11.60 -8.51 -4.03
CA PHE A 7 -11.25 -9.70 -4.82
C PHE A 7 -12.13 -10.91 -4.52
N GLY A 8 -13.05 -10.85 -3.55
CA GLY A 8 -13.82 -12.02 -3.10
C GLY A 8 -12.93 -13.14 -2.52
N LYS A 9 -11.77 -12.81 -1.96
CA LYS A 9 -10.77 -13.76 -1.46
C LYS A 9 -10.46 -13.51 0.01
N ALA A 10 -10.46 -14.57 0.81
CA ALA A 10 -9.96 -14.49 2.19
C ALA A 10 -8.44 -14.29 2.16
N PRO A 11 -7.91 -13.18 2.72
CA PRO A 11 -6.47 -12.99 2.78
C PRO A 11 -5.85 -13.96 3.80
N ILE A 12 -4.69 -14.49 3.46
CA ILE A 12 -3.91 -15.39 4.31
C ILE A 12 -2.70 -14.60 4.79
N PHE A 13 -2.60 -14.40 6.09
CA PHE A 13 -1.42 -13.78 6.72
C PHE A 13 -0.49 -14.88 7.21
N GLN A 14 0.82 -14.73 6.97
CA GLN A 14 1.84 -15.68 7.39
C GLN A 14 3.06 -14.91 7.94
N GLY A 15 3.83 -15.56 8.80
CA GLY A 15 5.00 -14.97 9.46
C GLY A 15 4.72 -14.44 10.87
N GLN A 16 5.73 -13.80 11.47
CA GLN A 16 5.64 -13.18 12.80
C GLN A 16 5.89 -11.67 12.66
N GLU A 17 5.06 -10.88 13.32
CA GLU A 17 5.21 -9.43 13.36
C GLU A 17 6.53 -9.02 14.05
N ALA A 18 7.24 -8.06 13.46
CA ALA A 18 8.44 -7.49 14.06
C ALA A 18 8.08 -6.52 15.20
N PRO A 19 8.93 -6.37 16.23
CA PRO A 19 8.63 -5.49 17.36
C PRO A 19 8.56 -3.99 17.01
N THR A 20 9.06 -3.59 15.84
CA THR A 20 9.05 -2.20 15.36
C THR A 20 8.73 -2.12 13.87
N ALA A 21 8.18 -0.98 13.44
CA ALA A 21 7.89 -0.66 12.05
C ALA A 21 8.36 0.76 11.71
N TRP A 22 8.67 1.00 10.43
CA TRP A 22 8.94 2.34 9.94
C TRP A 22 7.64 3.08 9.64
N LEU A 23 7.46 4.25 10.24
CA LEU A 23 6.32 5.13 9.98
C LEU A 23 6.76 6.29 9.09
N SER A 24 6.16 6.41 7.91
CA SER A 24 6.32 7.61 7.07
C SER A 24 5.36 8.70 7.56
N ASN A 25 5.87 9.68 8.29
CA ASN A 25 5.09 10.84 8.71
C ASN A 25 5.08 11.89 7.58
N THR A 26 3.91 12.15 7.00
CA THR A 26 3.72 13.07 5.87
C THR A 26 3.20 14.45 6.28
N GLY A 27 3.21 14.79 7.57
CA GLY A 27 2.64 16.05 8.08
C GLY A 27 3.27 17.32 7.46
N LEU A 28 4.60 17.32 7.25
CA LEU A 28 5.27 18.43 6.56
C LEU A 28 4.80 18.57 5.10
N ALA A 29 4.71 17.45 4.38
CA ALA A 29 4.23 17.45 3.00
C ALA A 29 2.78 17.94 2.92
N GLN A 30 1.93 17.52 3.86
CA GLN A 30 0.55 18.02 3.95
C GLN A 30 0.50 19.53 4.25
N GLY A 31 1.40 20.05 5.08
CA GLY A 31 1.51 21.49 5.33
C GLY A 31 1.93 22.29 4.10
N LEU A 32 2.83 21.74 3.29
CA LEU A 32 3.34 22.40 2.07
C LEU A 32 2.37 22.29 0.89
N PHE A 33 1.72 21.14 0.72
CA PHE A 33 0.95 20.81 -0.50
C PHE A 33 -0.56 20.67 -0.26
N GLY A 34 -1.01 20.78 0.99
CA GLY A 34 -2.39 20.54 1.37
C GLY A 34 -2.70 19.07 1.66
N TYR A 35 -3.93 18.83 2.12
CA TYR A 35 -4.39 17.46 2.38
C TYR A 35 -4.62 16.70 1.05
N PRO A 36 -4.30 15.40 0.98
CA PRO A 36 -4.58 14.60 -0.22
C PRO A 36 -6.04 14.68 -0.64
N VAL A 37 -6.28 15.01 -1.91
CA VAL A 37 -7.64 15.14 -2.46
C VAL A 37 -8.26 13.80 -2.83
N VAL A 38 -7.44 12.75 -2.97
CA VAL A 38 -7.88 11.38 -3.23
C VAL A 38 -7.87 10.60 -1.91
N PRO A 39 -9.04 10.11 -1.43
CA PRO A 39 -9.10 9.26 -0.26
C PRO A 39 -8.42 7.92 -0.48
N LEU A 40 -7.88 7.33 0.59
CA LEU A 40 -7.21 6.02 0.52
C LEU A 40 -8.12 4.92 -0.06
N ASP A 41 -9.41 4.90 0.29
CA ASP A 41 -10.32 3.85 -0.18
C ASP A 41 -10.50 3.89 -1.71
N ALA A 42 -10.53 5.10 -2.30
CA ALA A 42 -10.57 5.27 -3.76
C ALA A 42 -9.28 4.77 -4.43
N MET A 43 -8.12 5.02 -3.82
CA MET A 43 -6.86 4.46 -4.31
C MET A 43 -6.87 2.92 -4.27
N ILE A 44 -7.45 2.33 -3.23
CA ILE A 44 -7.60 0.87 -3.10
C ILE A 44 -8.54 0.34 -4.19
N ASP A 45 -9.66 1.01 -4.45
CA ASP A 45 -10.60 0.65 -5.53
C ASP A 45 -9.92 0.64 -6.89
N TRP A 46 -9.21 1.71 -7.24
CA TRP A 46 -8.51 1.81 -8.52
C TRP A 46 -7.44 0.74 -8.67
N THR A 47 -6.67 0.48 -7.61
CA THR A 47 -5.64 -0.57 -7.61
C THR A 47 -6.26 -1.96 -7.78
N ALA A 48 -7.36 -2.25 -7.07
CA ALA A 48 -8.06 -3.52 -7.19
C ALA A 48 -8.63 -3.71 -8.60
N HIS A 49 -9.26 -2.68 -9.16
CA HIS A 49 -9.79 -2.71 -10.52
C HIS A 49 -8.68 -2.92 -11.56
N TRP A 50 -7.55 -2.23 -11.44
CA TRP A 50 -6.40 -2.41 -12.34
C TRP A 50 -5.93 -3.87 -12.37
N LEU A 51 -5.78 -4.48 -11.20
CA LEU A 51 -5.37 -5.89 -11.08
C LEU A 51 -6.42 -6.87 -11.60
N GLN A 52 -7.71 -6.60 -11.38
CA GLN A 52 -8.81 -7.45 -11.86
C GLN A 52 -8.93 -7.47 -13.38
N ASN A 53 -8.42 -6.45 -14.06
CA ASN A 53 -8.44 -6.34 -15.52
C ASN A 53 -7.12 -6.79 -16.15
N ASP A 54 -6.28 -7.56 -15.43
CA ASP A 54 -4.99 -8.08 -15.90
C ASP A 54 -4.07 -7.00 -16.49
N MET A 55 -4.18 -5.77 -15.97
CA MET A 55 -3.37 -4.65 -16.43
C MET A 55 -1.91 -4.80 -15.94
N GLY A 56 -0.97 -4.19 -16.67
CA GLY A 56 0.46 -4.37 -16.45
C GLY A 56 0.94 -3.96 -15.05
N SER A 57 1.95 -4.69 -14.56
CA SER A 57 2.75 -4.35 -13.39
C SER A 57 4.15 -3.96 -13.82
N LEU A 58 4.77 -3.02 -13.11
CA LEU A 58 6.18 -2.66 -13.34
C LEU A 58 7.15 -3.75 -12.90
N GLY A 59 6.70 -4.77 -12.16
CA GLY A 59 7.54 -5.88 -11.69
C GLY A 59 8.68 -5.46 -10.77
N LYS A 60 8.65 -4.23 -10.25
CA LYS A 60 9.66 -3.70 -9.33
C LYS A 60 9.35 -4.11 -7.90
N ALA A 61 10.39 -4.42 -7.14
CA ALA A 61 10.25 -4.67 -5.71
C ALA A 61 9.66 -3.43 -5.01
N THR A 62 8.79 -3.66 -4.03
CA THR A 62 8.17 -2.56 -3.27
C THR A 62 9.12 -2.00 -2.20
N HIS A 63 10.13 -2.77 -1.80
CA HIS A 63 11.10 -2.46 -0.75
C HIS A 63 10.49 -2.17 0.65
N PHE A 64 9.19 -2.43 0.86
CA PHE A 64 8.56 -2.30 2.18
C PHE A 64 9.06 -3.32 3.21
N GLU A 65 9.67 -4.40 2.74
CA GLU A 65 10.33 -5.44 3.54
C GLU A 65 11.75 -5.07 3.98
N VAL A 66 12.38 -4.07 3.35
CA VAL A 66 13.78 -3.70 3.61
C VAL A 66 13.87 -2.83 4.86
N ARG A 67 14.76 -3.23 5.79
CA ARG A 67 14.96 -2.53 7.07
C ARG A 67 16.36 -1.96 7.26
N SER A 68 17.27 -2.19 6.30
CA SER A 68 18.66 -1.72 6.35
C SER A 68 18.81 -0.21 6.13
N GLY A 69 17.76 0.45 5.64
CA GLY A 69 17.82 1.87 5.24
C GLY A 69 18.70 2.14 4.01
N THR A 70 19.18 1.08 3.35
CA THR A 70 19.98 1.17 2.13
C THR A 70 19.08 0.98 0.91
N TYR A 71 19.11 1.94 -0.02
CA TYR A 71 18.43 1.90 -1.31
C TYR A 71 19.47 1.89 -2.43
#